data_AF-A0A1D1ZEN6-F1
#
_entry.id   AF-A0A1D1ZEN6-F1
#
_cell.length_a   1.000
_cell.length_b   1.000
_cell.length_c   1.000
_cell.angle_alpha   90.00
_cell.angle_beta   90.00
_cell.angle_gamma   90.00
#
_symmetry.space_group_name_H-M   'P 1'
#
loop_
_entity.id
_entity.type
_entity.pdbx_description
1 polymer ?
#
loop_
_entity_poly.entity_id
_entity_poly.type
_entity_poly.pdbx_seq_one_letter_code
_entity_poly.pdbx_strand_id
1 'polypeptide(L)'
;MATLVDIGVAAAFNIVSALLFLLIFALLRLQPFNDRVYFPKWYLRGLRSSPAHSGVVQKFVNLDWKSYLRFLGWMPDALRMPEAELIDHAGLDSAVYLRIYLIGLK
;
A
#
# COMPACT_ATOMS: atom_id res chain seq x y z
N MET A 1 14.23 17.72 -29.95
CA MET A 1 13.21 18.12 -28.95
C MET A 1 12.09 17.08 -29.02
N ALA A 2 11.56 16.63 -27.89
CA ALA A 2 10.46 15.67 -27.89
C ALA A 2 9.20 16.31 -28.48
N THR A 3 8.51 15.59 -29.36
CA THR A 3 7.23 16.03 -29.91
C THR A 3 6.09 15.69 -28.94
N LEU A 4 4.91 16.28 -29.14
CA LEU A 4 3.73 15.97 -28.33
C LEU A 4 3.37 14.48 -28.40
N VAL A 5 3.60 13.84 -29.55
CA VAL A 5 3.38 12.41 -29.76
C VAL A 5 4.35 11.59 -28.89
N ASP A 6 5.62 11.97 -28.85
CA ASP A 6 6.63 11.28 -28.02
C ASP A 6 6.27 11.37 -26.54
N ILE A 7 5.83 12.55 -26.08
CA ILE A 7 5.38 12.76 -24.70
C ILE A 7 4.12 11.94 -24.42
N GLY A 8 3.16 11.91 -25.35
CA GLY A 8 1.91 11.16 -25.21
C GLY A 8 2.14 9.66 -25.09
N VAL A 9 3.00 9.08 -25.95
CA VAL A 9 3.35 7.65 -25.91
C VAL A 9 4.07 7.32 -24.60
N ALA A 10 5.05 8.15 -24.20
CA ALA A 10 5.77 7.94 -22.95
C ALA A 10 4.84 8.03 -21.72
N ALA A 11 3.95 9.03 -21.67
CA ALA A 11 2.99 9.20 -20.59
C ALA A 11 2.03 8.00 -20.51
N ALA A 12 1.49 7.56 -21.64
CA ALA A 12 0.59 6.40 -21.69
C ALA A 12 1.26 5.14 -21.16
N PHE A 13 2.49 4.85 -21.60
CA PHE A 13 3.22 3.66 -21.14
C PHE A 13 3.51 3.70 -19.63
N ASN A 14 3.94 4.85 -19.11
CA ASN A 14 4.22 5.01 -17.69
C ASN A 14 2.94 4.89 -16.83
N ILE A 15 1.84 5.50 -17.26
CA ILE A 15 0.55 5.44 -16.55
C ILE A 15 0.02 4.00 -16.53
N VAL A 16 -0.01 3.32 -17.68
CA VAL A 16 -0.49 1.93 -17.76
C VAL A 16 0.39 1.01 -16.92
N SER A 17 1.71 1.18 -16.97
CA SER A 17 2.64 0.39 -16.15
C SER A 17 2.43 0.64 -14.65
N ALA A 18 2.24 1.89 -14.23
CA ALA A 18 1.95 2.23 -12.85
C ALA A 18 0.63 1.58 -12.37
N LEU A 19 -0.43 1.62 -13.19
CA LEU A 19 -1.70 0.96 -12.90
C LEU A 19 -1.54 -0.56 -12.75
N LEU A 20 -0.74 -1.19 -13.62
CA LEU A 20 -0.43 -2.61 -13.52
C LEU A 20 0.29 -2.94 -12.19
N PHE A 21 1.27 -2.13 -11.79
CA PHE A 21 1.95 -2.30 -10.49
C PHE A 21 0.99 -2.14 -9.31
N LEU A 22 0.07 -1.18 -9.35
CA LEU A 22 -0.93 -0.99 -8.29
C LEU A 22 -1.88 -2.20 -8.19
N LEU A 23 -2.27 -2.78 -9.32
CA LEU A 23 -3.09 -3.98 -9.36
C LEU A 23 -2.34 -5.19 -8.77
N ILE A 24 -1.09 -5.42 -9.18
CA ILE A 24 -0.23 -6.47 -8.63
C ILE A 24 -0.05 -6.28 -7.12
N PHE A 25 0.23 -5.05 -6.67
CA PHE A 25 0.35 -4.71 -5.26
C PHE A 25 -0.91 -5.06 -4.48
N ALA A 26 -2.09 -4.67 -4.98
CA ALA A 26 -3.35 -4.94 -4.29
C ALA A 26 -3.63 -6.45 -4.16
N LEU A 27 -3.34 -7.24 -5.19
CA LEU A 27 -3.52 -8.69 -5.15
C LEU A 27 -2.54 -9.38 -4.20
N LEU A 28 -1.26 -9.01 -4.26
CA LEU A 28 -0.21 -9.61 -3.43
C LEU A 28 -0.36 -9.23 -1.95
N ARG A 29 -0.79 -8.00 -1.66
CA ARG A 29 -1.05 -7.50 -0.29
C ARG A 29 -2.15 -8.28 0.42
N LEU A 30 -3.16 -8.75 -0.32
CA LEU A 30 -4.27 -9.50 0.24
C LEU A 30 -3.89 -10.93 0.64
N GLN A 31 -2.79 -11.48 0.11
CA GLN A 31 -2.42 -12.86 0.40
C GLN A 31 -1.83 -13.00 1.81
N PRO A 32 -2.35 -13.93 2.63
CA PRO A 32 -1.94 -14.08 4.04
C PRO A 32 -0.46 -14.49 4.20
N PHE A 33 0.13 -15.17 3.21
CA PHE A 33 1.56 -15.50 3.25
C PHE A 33 2.46 -14.26 3.12
N ASN A 34 1.99 -13.22 2.43
CA ASN A 34 2.71 -11.96 2.23
C ASN A 34 2.47 -10.95 3.35
N ASP A 35 1.62 -11.27 4.33
CA ASP A 35 1.21 -10.33 5.35
C ASP A 35 2.39 -9.77 6.16
N ARG A 36 3.41 -10.60 6.42
CA ARG A 36 4.63 -10.17 7.11
C ARG A 36 5.53 -9.26 6.27
N VAL A 37 5.44 -9.35 4.94
CA VAL A 37 6.21 -8.50 4.01
C VAL A 37 5.58 -7.12 3.90
N TYR A 38 4.26 -7.04 3.81
CA TYR A 38 3.54 -5.77 3.67
C TYR A 38 3.23 -5.06 5.00
N PHE A 39 3.14 -5.80 6.11
CA PHE A 39 2.82 -5.25 7.43
C PHE A 39 3.86 -5.55 8.53
N PRO A 40 5.19 -5.52 8.27
CA PRO A 40 6.20 -5.92 9.24
C PRO A 40 6.18 -5.06 10.51
N LYS A 41 5.93 -3.76 10.35
CA LYS A 41 5.91 -2.79 11.44
C LYS A 41 4.86 -3.10 12.52
N TRP A 42 3.72 -3.64 12.10
CA TRP A 42 2.65 -4.05 13.01
C TRP A 42 3.03 -5.27 13.84
N TYR A 43 3.79 -6.20 13.25
CA TYR A 43 4.37 -7.33 13.97
C TYR A 43 5.49 -6.90 14.93
N LEU A 44 6.36 -5.99 14.50
CA LEU A 44 7.45 -5.46 15.35
C LEU A 44 6.91 -4.71 16.58
N ARG A 45 5.77 -4.02 16.44
CA ARG A 45 5.09 -3.33 17.54
C ARG A 45 4.20 -4.25 18.39
N GLY A 46 4.08 -5.53 18.04
CA GLY A 46 3.17 -6.46 18.74
C GLY A 46 1.68 -6.16 18.57
N LEU A 47 1.31 -5.25 17.65
CA LEU A 47 -0.08 -4.86 17.38
C LEU A 47 -0.81 -5.91 16.53
N ARG A 48 -0.07 -6.83 15.91
CA ARG A 48 -0.60 -7.89 15.08
C ARG A 48 0.04 -9.23 15.43
N SER A 49 -0.79 -10.25 15.67
CA SER A 49 -0.37 -11.63 15.86
C SER A 49 -0.83 -12.49 14.69
N SER A 50 -0.04 -13.51 14.35
CA SER A 50 -0.42 -14.48 13.32
C SER A 50 -1.60 -15.31 13.85
N PRO A 51 -2.68 -15.51 13.08
CA PRO A 51 -3.81 -16.29 13.56
C PRO A 51 -3.35 -17.70 13.87
N ALA A 52 -3.44 -18.11 15.13
CA ALA A 52 -3.03 -19.42 15.61
C ALA A 52 -3.96 -20.56 15.12
N HIS A 53 -5.09 -20.25 14.46
CA HIS A 53 -6.21 -21.18 14.27
C HIS A 53 -6.92 -21.10 12.89
N SER A 54 -6.25 -20.68 11.81
CA SER A 54 -6.83 -20.80 10.45
C SER A 54 -6.37 -22.07 9.73
N GLY A 55 -7.28 -22.72 9.00
CA GLY A 55 -7.00 -23.95 8.26
C GLY A 55 -5.84 -23.78 7.26
N VAL A 56 -5.12 -24.87 6.96
CA VAL A 56 -3.87 -24.85 6.17
C VAL A 56 -4.01 -24.04 4.87
N VAL A 57 -5.12 -24.14 4.15
CA VAL A 57 -5.37 -23.43 2.89
C VAL A 57 -5.62 -21.92 3.09
N GLN A 58 -6.37 -21.54 4.11
CA GLN A 58 -6.66 -20.13 4.42
C GLN A 58 -5.43 -19.37 4.92
N LYS A 59 -4.38 -20.08 5.32
CA LYS A 59 -3.07 -19.49 5.68
C LYS A 59 -2.26 -19.07 4.45
N PHE A 60 -2.56 -19.61 3.27
CA PHE A 60 -1.84 -19.29 2.03
C PHE A 60 -2.65 -18.42 1.08
N VAL A 61 -3.97 -18.60 0.98
CA VAL A 61 -4.79 -17.86 0.01
C VAL A 61 -5.92 -17.12 0.71
N ASN A 62 -6.11 -15.85 0.36
CA ASN A 62 -7.29 -15.09 0.78
C ASN A 62 -8.49 -15.43 -0.12
N LEU A 63 -9.51 -16.06 0.46
CA LEU A 63 -10.73 -16.50 -0.21
C LEU A 63 -11.88 -15.45 -0.14
N ASP A 64 -11.67 -14.31 0.53
CA ASP A 64 -12.71 -13.28 0.64
C ASP A 64 -12.78 -12.41 -0.63
N TRP A 65 -13.69 -12.75 -1.53
CA TRP A 65 -13.92 -12.03 -2.79
C TRP A 65 -14.24 -10.53 -2.58
N LYS A 66 -14.86 -10.15 -1.44
CA LYS A 66 -15.19 -8.74 -1.13
C LYS A 66 -13.94 -7.89 -0.97
N SER A 67 -12.86 -8.48 -0.47
CA SER A 67 -11.56 -7.83 -0.33
C SER A 67 -10.97 -7.45 -1.70
N TYR A 68 -11.21 -8.26 -2.73
CA TYR A 68 -10.76 -8.00 -4.11
C TYR A 68 -11.57 -6.91 -4.81
N LEU A 69 -12.86 -6.77 -4.49
CA LEU A 69 -13.69 -5.66 -4.99
C LEU A 69 -13.22 -4.28 -4.48
N ARG A 70 -12.52 -4.24 -3.33
CA ARG A 70 -12.02 -3.02 -2.70
C ARG A 70 -10.51 -2.85 -2.88
N PHE A 71 -9.97 -3.21 -4.04
CA PHE A 71 -8.53 -3.21 -4.27
C PHE A 71 -7.85 -1.85 -4.08
N LEU A 72 -8.56 -0.73 -4.29
CA LEU A 72 -8.08 0.64 -4.03
C LEU A 72 -8.40 1.16 -2.62
N GLY A 73 -9.01 0.35 -1.75
CA GLY A 73 -9.41 0.78 -0.40
C GLY A 73 -8.24 1.22 0.49
N TRP A 74 -7.02 0.77 0.19
CA TRP A 74 -5.82 1.17 0.93
C TRP A 74 -5.48 2.66 0.77
N MET A 75 -5.87 3.30 -0.33
CA MET A 75 -5.51 4.69 -0.61
C MET A 75 -6.25 5.69 0.31
N PRO A 76 -7.59 5.63 0.46
CA PRO A 76 -8.27 6.45 1.46
C PRO A 76 -7.89 6.05 2.89
N ASP A 77 -7.63 4.76 3.16
CA ASP A 77 -7.21 4.30 4.49
C ASP A 77 -5.85 4.90 4.90
N ALA A 78 -4.93 5.10 3.95
CA ALA A 78 -3.63 5.72 4.22
C ALA A 78 -3.73 7.19 4.68
N LEU A 79 -4.83 7.88 4.34
CA LEU A 79 -5.09 9.27 4.71
C LEU A 79 -5.84 9.42 6.04
N ARG A 80 -6.34 8.33 6.63
CA ARG A 80 -7.14 8.39 7.86
C ARG A 80 -6.31 8.62 9.13
N MET A 81 -5.01 8.33 9.09
CA MET A 81 -4.14 8.45 10.26
C MET A 81 -3.71 9.90 10.46
N PRO A 82 -4.06 10.56 11.59
CA PRO A 82 -3.65 11.93 11.87
C PRO A 82 -2.14 12.04 12.14
N GLU A 83 -1.57 13.24 11.97
CA GLU A 83 -0.12 13.48 12.11
C GLU A 83 0.41 13.05 13.50
N ALA A 84 -0.34 13.30 14.58
CA ALA A 84 0.06 12.91 15.93
C ALA A 84 0.23 11.39 16.07
N GLU A 85 -0.78 10.63 15.63
CA GLU A 85 -0.70 9.16 15.63
C GLU A 85 0.41 8.67 14.69
N LEU A 86 0.62 9.32 13.56
CA LEU A 86 1.67 8.96 12.62
C LEU A 86 3.06 9.18 13.22
N ILE A 87 3.28 10.24 14.00
CA ILE A 87 4.54 10.48 14.71
C ILE A 87 4.75 9.40 15.77
N ASP A 88 3.73 9.08 16.57
CA ASP A 88 3.81 8.00 17.57
C ASP A 88 4.02 6.63 16.90
N HIS A 89 3.44 6.44 15.72
CA HIS A 89 3.51 5.19 14.98
C HIS A 89 4.78 5.04 14.12
N ALA A 90 5.36 6.11 13.61
CA ALA A 90 6.48 6.07 12.64
C ALA A 90 7.73 6.82 13.06
N GLY A 91 7.65 7.60 14.13
CA GLY A 91 8.70 8.52 14.51
C GLY A 91 8.57 9.86 13.78
N LEU A 92 9.20 10.87 14.38
CA LEU A 92 9.20 12.24 13.89
C LEU A 92 9.82 12.35 12.50
N ASP A 93 10.97 11.71 12.26
CA ASP A 93 11.70 11.81 11.00
C ASP A 93 10.86 11.36 9.79
N SER A 94 10.11 10.26 9.94
CA SER A 94 9.21 9.76 8.90
C SER A 94 8.07 10.74 8.60
N ALA A 95 7.51 11.37 9.64
CA ALA A 95 6.45 12.36 9.48
C ALA A 95 6.95 13.64 8.81
N VAL A 96 8.15 14.12 9.19
CA VAL A 96 8.80 15.27 8.56
C VAL A 96 9.12 14.98 7.09
N TYR A 97 9.59 13.77 6.76
CA TYR A 97 9.85 13.36 5.38
C TYR A 97 8.58 13.40 4.52
N LEU A 98 7.46 12.87 5.02
CA LEU A 98 6.17 12.94 4.30
C LEU A 98 5.69 14.38 4.09
N ARG A 99 6.01 15.28 5.03
CA ARG A 99 5.66 16.69 4.94
C ARG A 99 6.36 17.42 3.79
N ILE A 100 7.53 16.94 3.34
CA ILE A 100 8.21 17.49 2.16
C ILE A 100 7.32 17.35 0.92
N TYR A 101 6.67 16.20 0.73
CA TYR A 101 5.73 15.99 -0.38
C TYR A 101 4.48 16.86 -0.24
N LEU A 102 3.96 17.03 0.98
CA LEU A 102 2.81 17.91 1.22
C LEU A 102 3.13 19.38 0.98
N ILE A 103 4.34 19.82 1.33
CA ILE A 103 4.82 21.19 1.04
C ILE A 103 4.96 21.37 -0.47
N GLY A 104 5.46 20.37 -1.19
CA GLY A 104 5.55 20.43 -2.66
C GLY A 104 4.20 20.52 -3.37
N LEU A 105 3.11 20.10 -2.70
CA LEU A 105 1.75 20.21 -3.22
C LEU A 105 1.06 21.53 -2.82
N LYS A 106 1.57 22.24 -1.81
CA LYS A 106 1.06 23.54 -1.35
C LYS A 106 1.59 24.68 -2.21
#